data_AF-A0A4Q5XYT5-F1
#
_entry.id   AF-A0A4Q5XYT5-F1
#
_cell.length_a   1.000
_cell.length_b   1.000
_cell.length_c   1.000
_cell.angle_alpha   90.00
_cell.angle_beta   90.00
_cell.angle_gamma   90.00
#
_symmetry.space_group_name_H-M   'P 1'
#
loop_
_entity.id
_entity.type
_entity.pdbx_description
1 polymer ?
#
loop_
_entity_poly.entity_id
_entity_poly.type
_entity_poly.pdbx_seq_one_letter_code
_entity_poly.pdbx_strand_id
1 'polypeptide(L)'
;MRRLSAALLLAGLATAACSKPTELASNANGKGRETVAAAATGTPPPEIPADELAAIAAEQGTAPVDPNAPVDPNADPNASAPTAVAANVTDFRGSVDGAINALPSVGDAPALAAAFVEWKARAASSPGAYEQGQVQLGADPQEYNPSDAELVAAEAGDRLSAALNGADDGTKASVAAALGDAPEARVYRRFDYRSVDVMGSGRYVYASKPKEAAIPL
;
A
#
# COMPACT_ATOMS: atom_id res chain seq x y z
N MET A 1 -47.71 20.93 -30.93
CA MET A 1 -47.75 20.42 -32.32
C MET A 1 -46.44 19.72 -32.62
N ARG A 2 -46.54 18.51 -33.18
CA ARG A 2 -45.45 17.62 -33.65
C ARG A 2 -44.66 18.24 -34.81
N ARG A 3 -43.34 18.00 -34.85
CA ARG A 3 -42.47 17.61 -36.00
C ARG A 3 -41.19 17.01 -35.38
N LEU A 4 -40.83 15.72 -35.39
CA LEU A 4 -40.63 14.68 -36.42
C LEU A 4 -39.49 14.97 -37.43
N SER A 5 -38.43 14.16 -37.28
CA SER A 5 -37.49 13.64 -38.28
C SER A 5 -36.30 14.48 -38.75
N ALA A 6 -35.07 14.02 -38.49
CA ALA A 6 -34.25 13.30 -39.49
C ALA A 6 -32.86 12.94 -38.93
N ALA A 7 -32.45 11.70 -39.21
CA ALA A 7 -31.16 11.12 -38.91
C ALA A 7 -30.04 11.68 -39.82
N LEU A 8 -28.82 11.75 -39.28
CA LEU A 8 -27.59 11.74 -40.06
C LEU A 8 -26.61 10.77 -39.42
N LEU A 9 -26.51 9.59 -40.04
CA LEU A 9 -25.37 8.69 -39.91
C LEU A 9 -24.14 9.37 -40.52
N LEU A 10 -23.05 9.51 -39.76
CA LEU A 10 -21.71 9.53 -40.33
C LEU A 10 -20.84 8.52 -39.58
N ALA A 11 -20.38 7.54 -40.35
CA ALA A 11 -19.42 6.53 -39.95
C ALA A 11 -18.04 7.15 -39.74
N GLY A 12 -17.48 6.98 -38.54
CA GLY A 12 -16.07 7.19 -38.26
C GLY A 12 -15.38 5.84 -38.07
N LEU A 13 -14.54 5.45 -39.02
CA LEU A 13 -13.61 4.33 -38.87
C LEU A 13 -12.59 4.66 -37.78
N ALA A 14 -12.57 3.88 -36.70
CA ALA A 14 -11.44 3.82 -35.79
C ALA A 14 -10.87 2.40 -35.83
N THR A 15 -9.70 2.27 -36.44
CA THR A 15 -8.85 1.09 -36.41
C THR A 15 -8.54 0.72 -34.95
N ALA A 16 -9.07 -0.40 -34.48
CA ALA A 16 -8.64 -1.00 -33.21
C ALA A 16 -7.21 -1.55 -33.39
N ALA A 17 -6.21 -0.72 -33.14
CA ALA A 17 -4.85 -1.19 -32.93
C ALA A 17 -4.82 -1.98 -31.62
N CYS A 18 -4.53 -3.28 -31.73
CA CYS A 18 -4.29 -4.18 -30.62
C CYS A 18 -3.17 -3.64 -29.72
N SER A 19 -3.51 -2.92 -28.67
CA SER A 19 -2.59 -2.67 -27.57
C SER A 19 -2.80 -3.79 -26.56
N LYS A 20 -1.97 -4.83 -26.66
CA LYS A 20 -1.78 -5.79 -25.57
C LYS A 20 -1.41 -5.01 -24.31
N PRO A 21 -1.94 -5.36 -23.12
CA PRO A 21 -1.38 -4.83 -21.89
C PRO A 21 0.06 -5.33 -21.77
N THR A 22 1.01 -4.40 -21.69
CA THR A 22 2.34 -4.69 -21.17
C THR A 22 2.16 -5.01 -19.69
N GLU A 23 2.14 -6.30 -19.36
CA GLU A 23 2.30 -6.75 -17.97
C GLU A 23 3.66 -6.25 -17.48
N LEU A 24 3.63 -5.25 -16.60
CA LEU A 24 4.79 -4.89 -15.80
C LEU A 24 5.14 -6.08 -14.91
N ALA A 25 6.41 -6.47 -14.94
CA ALA A 25 7.01 -7.63 -14.29
C ALA A 25 7.10 -7.49 -12.75
N SER A 26 5.98 -7.21 -12.08
CA SER A 26 5.88 -7.12 -10.62
C SER A 26 4.87 -8.09 -10.00
N ASN A 27 4.13 -8.85 -10.81
CA ASN A 27 3.34 -10.00 -10.33
C ASN A 27 4.16 -11.31 -10.23
N ALA A 28 5.48 -11.26 -10.41
CA ALA A 28 6.35 -12.44 -10.46
C ALA A 28 6.77 -13.01 -9.09
N ASN A 29 6.49 -12.33 -7.96
CA ASN A 29 6.80 -12.87 -6.63
C ASN A 29 5.65 -13.69 -6.01
N GLY A 30 4.54 -13.87 -6.73
CA GLY A 30 3.42 -14.70 -6.29
C GLY A 30 3.15 -15.83 -7.27
N LYS A 31 3.58 -17.05 -6.93
CA LYS A 31 3.33 -18.35 -7.62
C LYS A 31 4.40 -18.81 -8.63
N GLY A 32 5.61 -19.07 -8.14
CA GLY A 32 6.49 -20.09 -8.71
C GLY A 32 6.26 -21.43 -8.03
N ARG A 33 5.40 -22.30 -8.57
CA ARG A 33 5.65 -23.74 -8.45
C ARG A 33 6.63 -24.06 -9.56
N GLU A 34 7.87 -24.36 -9.23
CA GLU A 34 8.77 -24.99 -10.19
C GLU A 34 8.15 -26.33 -10.61
N THR A 35 7.52 -26.38 -11.78
CA THR A 35 7.19 -27.65 -12.41
C THR A 35 8.43 -28.16 -13.11
N VAL A 36 9.27 -28.86 -12.35
CA VAL A 36 10.23 -29.80 -12.93
C VAL A 36 9.42 -30.82 -13.74
N ALA A 37 9.84 -31.11 -14.97
CA ALA A 37 9.20 -32.16 -15.75
C ALA A 37 9.22 -33.46 -14.94
N ALA A 38 8.06 -34.10 -14.77
CA ALA A 38 7.98 -35.39 -14.10
C ALA A 38 8.89 -36.39 -14.83
N ALA A 39 9.78 -37.03 -14.08
CA ALA A 39 10.59 -38.13 -14.60
C ALA A 39 9.69 -39.21 -15.20
N ALA A 40 10.14 -39.81 -16.32
CA ALA A 40 9.41 -40.90 -16.95
C ALA A 40 9.16 -42.03 -15.94
N THR A 41 7.93 -42.53 -15.91
CA THR A 41 7.47 -43.58 -14.99
C THR A 41 8.39 -44.80 -15.10
N GLY A 42 9.12 -45.11 -14.03
CA GLY A 42 9.96 -46.32 -13.93
C GLY A 42 11.48 -46.11 -13.90
N THR A 43 11.99 -44.87 -13.80
CA THR A 43 13.40 -44.66 -13.48
C THR A 43 13.61 -44.72 -11.96
N PRO A 44 14.49 -45.62 -11.45
CA PRO A 44 14.84 -45.60 -10.03
C PRO A 44 15.54 -44.27 -9.72
N PRO A 45 15.25 -43.65 -8.56
CA PRO A 45 15.91 -42.41 -8.16
C PRO A 45 17.43 -42.64 -8.10
N PRO A 46 18.25 -41.64 -8.47
CA PRO A 46 19.70 -41.74 -8.32
C PRO A 46 20.03 -41.98 -6.85
N GLU A 47 20.82 -43.03 -6.58
CA GLU A 47 21.35 -43.29 -5.24
C GLU A 47 22.38 -42.21 -4.92
N ILE A 48 22.00 -41.26 -4.07
CA ILE A 48 22.95 -40.31 -3.47
C ILE A 48 23.76 -41.10 -2.43
N PRO A 49 25.10 -41.16 -2.52
CA PRO A 49 25.92 -41.76 -1.48
C PRO A 49 25.64 -41.11 -0.12
N ALA A 50 25.55 -41.91 0.95
CA ALA A 50 25.24 -41.43 2.30
C ALA A 50 26.20 -40.30 2.77
N ASP A 51 27.42 -40.30 2.23
CA ASP A 51 28.46 -39.33 2.55
C ASP A 51 28.18 -37.94 1.94
N GLU A 52 27.49 -37.87 0.80
CA GLU A 52 27.02 -36.61 0.19
C GLU A 52 25.77 -36.07 0.88
N LEU A 53 24.90 -36.95 1.40
CA LEU A 53 23.72 -36.55 2.18
C LEU A 53 24.11 -35.86 3.49
N ALA A 54 25.20 -36.31 4.13
CA ALA A 54 25.74 -35.70 5.34
C ALA A 54 26.40 -34.34 5.09
N ALA A 55 26.99 -34.12 3.91
CA ALA A 55 27.57 -32.84 3.52
C ALA A 55 26.49 -31.76 3.23
N ILE A 56 25.39 -32.14 2.58
CA ILE A 56 24.27 -31.23 2.29
C ILE A 56 23.54 -30.82 3.58
N ALA A 57 23.38 -31.76 4.53
CA ALA A 57 22.81 -31.47 5.85
C ALA A 57 23.71 -30.59 6.73
N ALA A 58 25.03 -30.55 6.45
CA ALA A 58 25.98 -29.70 7.16
C ALA A 58 26.06 -28.27 6.57
N GLU A 59 25.80 -28.09 5.27
CA GLU A 59 25.78 -26.76 4.62
C GLU A 59 24.39 -26.09 4.63
N GLN A 60 23.30 -26.85 4.65
CA GLN A 60 21.93 -26.32 4.77
C GLN A 60 21.46 -26.41 6.22
N GLY A 61 21.84 -25.41 7.03
CA GLY A 61 21.29 -25.24 8.37
C GLY A 61 19.76 -25.35 8.36
N THR A 62 19.24 -26.28 9.16
CA THR A 62 17.83 -26.60 9.45
C THR A 62 16.90 -26.83 8.25
N ALA A 63 16.27 -28.01 8.24
CA ALA A 63 15.23 -28.41 7.30
C ALA A 63 14.08 -27.38 7.21
N PRO A 64 13.32 -27.35 6.08
CA PRO A 64 12.15 -26.49 5.95
C PRO A 64 11.18 -26.72 7.11
N VAL A 65 10.86 -25.65 7.85
CA VAL A 65 9.91 -25.72 8.95
C VAL A 65 8.52 -25.99 8.37
N ASP A 66 7.88 -27.07 8.81
CA ASP A 66 6.50 -27.41 8.45
C ASP A 66 5.57 -26.24 8.87
N PRO A 67 4.80 -25.63 7.94
CA PRO A 67 3.93 -24.49 8.23
C PRO A 67 2.75 -24.81 9.16
N ASN A 68 2.52 -26.08 9.50
CA ASN A 68 1.55 -26.52 10.51
C ASN A 68 2.21 -27.15 11.75
N ALA A 69 3.54 -27.10 11.87
CA ALA A 69 4.20 -27.58 13.08
C ALA A 69 3.71 -26.79 14.30
N PRO A 70 3.45 -27.45 15.44
CA PRO A 70 3.22 -26.75 16.70
C PRO A 70 4.37 -25.78 16.94
N VAL A 71 4.04 -24.52 17.26
CA VAL A 71 5.04 -23.52 17.65
C VAL A 71 5.91 -24.13 18.74
N ASP A 72 7.22 -24.27 18.50
CA ASP A 72 8.14 -24.85 19.47
C ASP A 72 8.11 -23.97 20.74
N PRO A 73 7.67 -24.50 21.90
CA PRO A 73 7.68 -23.75 23.14
C PRO A 73 9.10 -23.41 23.64
N ASN A 74 10.15 -23.92 22.97
CA ASN A 74 11.56 -23.61 23.20
C ASN A 74 12.17 -22.66 22.15
N ALA A 75 11.37 -22.00 21.30
CA ALA A 75 11.87 -20.90 20.48
C ALA A 75 12.62 -19.91 21.39
N ASP A 76 13.88 -19.58 21.03
CA ASP A 76 14.78 -18.79 21.89
C ASP A 76 14.04 -17.53 22.37
N PRO A 77 13.78 -17.39 23.69
CA PRO A 77 13.10 -16.21 24.22
C PRO A 77 13.93 -14.92 24.03
N ASN A 78 15.19 -15.04 23.56
CA ASN A 78 16.06 -13.93 23.18
C ASN A 78 16.12 -13.67 21.67
N ALA A 79 15.31 -14.34 20.84
CA ALA A 79 15.07 -13.88 19.48
C ALA A 79 14.52 -12.45 19.58
N SER A 80 15.39 -11.48 19.30
CA SER A 80 15.05 -10.07 19.47
C SER A 80 13.86 -9.78 18.58
N ALA A 81 12.71 -9.48 19.20
CA ALA A 81 11.56 -8.99 18.46
C ALA A 81 12.03 -7.83 17.59
N PRO A 82 11.69 -7.82 16.29
CA PRO A 82 12.28 -6.86 15.38
C PRO A 82 11.92 -5.45 15.86
N THR A 83 12.94 -4.59 15.96
CA THR A 83 12.79 -3.25 16.54
C THR A 83 12.11 -2.33 15.52
N ALA A 84 10.97 -1.76 15.91
CA ALA A 84 10.24 -0.83 15.07
C ALA A 84 10.84 0.59 15.11
N VAL A 85 11.03 1.22 13.95
CA VAL A 85 11.52 2.61 13.81
C VAL A 85 10.49 3.43 13.03
N ALA A 86 10.29 4.71 13.39
CA ALA A 86 9.40 5.60 12.64
C ALA A 86 9.78 5.68 11.15
N ALA A 87 8.78 5.69 10.28
CA ALA A 87 8.96 5.77 8.83
C ALA A 87 8.01 6.81 8.21
N ASN A 88 8.17 7.04 6.90
CA ASN A 88 7.41 8.04 6.16
C ASN A 88 6.41 7.37 5.20
N VAL A 89 5.44 8.14 4.70
CA VAL A 89 4.47 7.67 3.69
C VAL A 89 5.14 7.16 2.41
N THR A 90 6.23 7.79 1.97
CA THR A 90 6.97 7.38 0.76
C THR A 90 7.84 6.14 0.99
N ASP A 91 8.26 5.87 2.23
CA ASP A 91 8.91 4.59 2.59
C ASP A 91 7.90 3.44 2.58
N PHE A 92 6.67 3.72 3.02
CA PHE A 92 5.56 2.76 2.97
C PHE A 92 5.09 2.52 1.54
N ARG A 93 5.00 3.59 0.72
CA ARG A 93 4.49 3.50 -0.64
C ARG A 93 5.11 4.53 -1.57
N GLY A 94 6.10 4.09 -2.34
CA GLY A 94 6.77 4.95 -3.33
C GLY A 94 5.86 5.43 -4.47
N SER A 95 4.77 4.73 -4.78
CA SER A 95 3.86 5.11 -5.88
C SER A 95 3.17 6.46 -5.68
N VAL A 96 3.03 6.92 -4.43
CA VAL A 96 2.38 8.21 -4.13
C VAL A 96 3.33 9.40 -4.16
N ASP A 97 4.65 9.20 -4.28
CA ASP A 97 5.64 10.27 -4.23
C ASP A 97 5.35 11.39 -5.24
N GLY A 98 5.05 11.04 -6.50
CA GLY A 98 4.70 12.02 -7.52
C GLY A 98 3.44 12.82 -7.18
N ALA A 99 2.42 12.19 -6.60
CA ALA A 99 1.19 12.86 -6.20
C ALA A 99 1.40 13.79 -4.99
N ILE A 100 2.21 13.34 -4.02
CA ILE A 100 2.59 14.13 -2.84
C ILE A 100 3.42 15.36 -3.23
N ASN A 101 4.36 15.19 -4.17
CA ASN A 101 5.19 16.28 -4.68
C ASN A 101 4.41 17.27 -5.54
N ALA A 102 3.27 16.84 -6.11
CA ALA A 102 2.36 17.71 -6.85
C ALA A 102 1.36 18.47 -5.95
N LEU A 103 1.30 18.18 -4.65
CA LEU A 103 0.44 18.92 -3.73
C LEU A 103 0.90 20.38 -3.61
N PRO A 104 -0.03 21.34 -3.47
CA PRO A 104 0.33 22.74 -3.24
C PRO A 104 1.18 22.93 -1.98
N SER A 105 1.96 24.02 -1.95
CA SER A 105 2.79 24.39 -0.81
C SER A 105 1.94 24.79 0.40
N VAL A 106 2.48 24.60 1.61
CA VAL A 106 1.89 25.05 2.88
C VAL A 106 1.63 26.57 2.90
N GLY A 107 2.33 27.35 2.05
CA GLY A 107 2.07 28.78 1.89
C GLY A 107 0.78 29.14 1.12
N ASP A 108 0.10 28.17 0.52
CA ASP A 108 -1.15 28.36 -0.25
C ASP A 108 -2.27 27.46 0.31
N ALA A 109 -2.80 27.86 1.47
CA ALA A 109 -3.86 27.13 2.16
C ALA A 109 -5.14 26.94 1.32
N PRO A 110 -5.63 27.93 0.54
CA PRO A 110 -6.78 27.74 -0.33
C PRO A 110 -6.56 26.67 -1.41
N ALA A 111 -5.39 26.66 -2.07
CA ALA A 111 -5.08 25.62 -3.05
C ALA A 111 -4.96 24.24 -2.39
N LEU A 112 -4.34 24.16 -1.21
CA LEU A 112 -4.27 22.92 -0.41
C LEU A 112 -5.66 22.40 -0.04
N ALA A 113 -6.60 23.29 0.32
CA ALA A 113 -7.97 22.91 0.64
C ALA A 113 -8.70 22.28 -0.56
N ALA A 114 -8.53 22.86 -1.76
CA ALA A 114 -9.09 22.29 -2.98
C ALA A 114 -8.51 20.90 -3.29
N ALA A 115 -7.18 20.75 -3.21
CA ALA A 115 -6.51 19.47 -3.40
C ALA A 115 -6.95 18.42 -2.37
N PHE A 116 -7.09 18.82 -1.09
CA PHE A 116 -7.57 17.95 -0.03
C PHE A 116 -8.99 17.44 -0.30
N VAL A 117 -9.91 18.30 -0.71
CA VAL A 117 -11.29 17.90 -1.06
C VAL A 117 -11.30 16.90 -2.21
N GLU A 118 -10.49 17.15 -3.25
CA GLU A 118 -10.38 16.25 -4.40
C GLU A 118 -9.85 14.87 -3.99
N TRP A 119 -8.72 14.81 -3.28
CA TRP A 119 -8.11 13.56 -2.86
C TRP A 119 -8.99 12.80 -1.87
N LYS A 120 -9.68 13.50 -0.98
CA LYS A 120 -10.65 12.91 -0.06
C LYS A 120 -11.83 12.27 -0.79
N ALA A 121 -12.34 12.90 -1.86
CA ALA A 121 -13.38 12.30 -2.68
C ALA A 121 -12.89 11.02 -3.41
N ARG A 122 -11.64 11.03 -3.90
CA ARG A 122 -11.00 9.83 -4.49
C ARG A 122 -10.83 8.72 -3.47
N ALA A 123 -10.37 9.06 -2.26
CA ALA A 123 -10.22 8.13 -1.16
C ALA A 123 -11.56 7.49 -0.75
N ALA A 124 -12.63 8.28 -0.71
CA ALA A 124 -13.98 7.76 -0.46
C ALA A 124 -14.50 6.82 -1.56
N SER A 125 -14.09 7.06 -2.81
CA SER A 125 -14.48 6.22 -3.97
C SER A 125 -13.70 4.90 -4.04
N SER A 126 -12.50 4.85 -3.46
CA SER A 126 -11.65 3.67 -3.44
C SER A 126 -10.91 3.59 -2.09
N PRO A 127 -11.60 3.20 -1.02
CA PRO A 127 -10.99 3.07 0.30
C PRO A 127 -10.06 1.84 0.33
N GLY A 128 -9.03 1.92 1.16
CA GLY A 128 -8.23 0.76 1.55
C GLY A 128 -9.03 -0.27 2.34
N ALA A 129 -8.41 -1.42 2.59
CA ALA A 129 -9.05 -2.55 3.24
C ALA A 129 -8.20 -3.10 4.38
N TYR A 130 -8.85 -3.81 5.30
CA TYR A 130 -8.15 -4.63 6.27
C TYR A 130 -7.73 -5.95 5.63
N GLU A 131 -6.48 -6.33 5.84
CA GLU A 131 -5.85 -7.53 5.32
C GLU A 131 -5.19 -8.30 6.46
N GLN A 132 -4.95 -9.59 6.25
CA GLN A 132 -4.18 -10.40 7.18
C GLN A 132 -2.71 -9.97 7.11
N GLY A 133 -2.14 -9.57 8.25
CA GLY A 133 -0.74 -9.17 8.30
C GLY A 133 0.21 -10.37 8.35
N GLN A 134 1.42 -10.15 7.83
CA GLN A 134 2.51 -11.13 7.86
C GLN A 134 3.22 -11.10 9.21
N VAL A 135 2.63 -11.72 10.23
CA VAL A 135 3.13 -11.68 11.62
C VAL A 135 4.59 -12.15 11.73
N GLN A 136 5.00 -13.11 10.90
CA GLN A 136 6.39 -13.60 10.86
C GLN A 136 7.40 -12.54 10.41
N LEU A 137 6.93 -11.46 9.77
CA LEU A 137 7.73 -10.31 9.34
C LEU A 137 7.55 -9.10 10.27
N GLY A 138 6.84 -9.26 11.40
CA GLY A 138 6.59 -8.20 12.38
C GLY A 138 5.37 -7.31 12.09
N ALA A 139 4.50 -7.75 11.18
CA ALA A 139 3.19 -7.15 10.96
C ALA A 139 2.24 -7.41 12.15
N ASP A 140 1.22 -6.56 12.32
CA ASP A 140 0.11 -6.88 13.23
C ASP A 140 -0.77 -7.99 12.60
N PRO A 141 -1.52 -8.81 13.37
CA PRO A 141 -2.34 -9.89 12.80
C PRO A 141 -3.36 -9.42 11.75
N GLN A 142 -3.84 -8.19 11.89
CA GLN A 142 -4.73 -7.53 10.96
C GLN A 142 -4.21 -6.12 10.71
N GLU A 143 -3.92 -5.81 9.45
CA GLU A 143 -3.37 -4.51 9.05
C GLU A 143 -4.34 -3.80 8.13
N TYR A 144 -4.43 -2.48 8.28
CA TYR A 144 -5.13 -1.67 7.30
C TYR A 144 -4.16 -1.34 6.18
N ASN A 145 -4.50 -1.69 4.95
CA ASN A 145 -3.76 -1.35 3.75
C ASN A 145 -4.44 -0.14 3.09
N PRO A 146 -3.98 1.11 3.34
CA PRO A 146 -4.62 2.30 2.81
C PRO A 146 -4.48 2.36 1.29
N SER A 147 -5.46 2.94 0.62
CA SER A 147 -5.32 3.23 -0.80
C SER A 147 -4.38 4.41 -1.03
N ASP A 148 -3.81 4.51 -2.24
CA ASP A 148 -2.95 5.63 -2.63
C ASP A 148 -3.68 6.98 -2.46
N ALA A 149 -4.98 7.02 -2.74
CA ALA A 149 -5.79 8.20 -2.53
C ALA A 149 -5.96 8.56 -1.05
N GLU A 150 -6.10 7.59 -0.15
CA GLU A 150 -6.14 7.84 1.30
C GLU A 150 -4.81 8.39 1.81
N LEU A 151 -3.69 7.87 1.33
CA LEU A 151 -2.36 8.34 1.71
C LEU A 151 -2.14 9.80 1.28
N VAL A 152 -2.50 10.14 0.04
CA VAL A 152 -2.36 11.51 -0.47
C VAL A 152 -3.35 12.47 0.21
N ALA A 153 -4.57 12.02 0.50
CA ALA A 153 -5.54 12.82 1.26
C ALA A 153 -5.05 13.09 2.70
N ALA A 154 -4.40 12.11 3.34
CA ALA A 154 -3.81 12.27 4.66
C ALA A 154 -2.69 13.32 4.66
N GLU A 155 -1.77 13.21 3.71
CA GLU A 155 -0.67 14.18 3.53
C GLU A 155 -1.21 15.60 3.23
N ALA A 156 -2.21 15.72 2.35
CA ALA A 156 -2.85 17.00 2.06
C ALA A 156 -3.53 17.59 3.30
N GLY A 157 -4.20 16.75 4.11
CA GLY A 157 -4.84 17.15 5.36
C GLY A 157 -3.83 17.61 6.42
N ASP A 158 -2.71 16.92 6.57
CA ASP A 158 -1.63 17.30 7.49
C ASP A 158 -0.95 18.61 7.04
N ARG A 159 -0.69 18.80 5.74
CA ARG A 159 -0.16 20.07 5.19
C ARG A 159 -1.13 21.22 5.35
N LEU A 160 -2.42 21.00 5.11
CA LEU A 160 -3.46 22.00 5.29
C LEU A 160 -3.59 22.39 6.77
N SER A 161 -3.56 21.41 7.68
CA SER A 161 -3.56 21.67 9.13
C SER A 161 -2.34 22.49 9.55
N ALA A 162 -1.17 22.19 9.01
CA ALA A 162 0.04 22.97 9.23
C ALA A 162 -0.08 24.40 8.65
N ALA A 163 -0.68 24.57 7.48
CA ALA A 163 -0.90 25.88 6.86
C ALA A 163 -1.83 26.79 7.69
N LEU A 164 -2.79 26.18 8.40
CA LEU A 164 -3.75 26.89 9.24
C LEU A 164 -3.22 27.21 10.64
N ASN A 165 -2.14 26.56 11.08
CA ASN A 165 -1.50 26.86 12.35
C ASN A 165 -0.88 28.26 12.29
N GLY A 166 -1.55 29.23 12.93
CA GLY A 166 -1.15 30.64 12.93
C GLY A 166 -1.64 31.45 11.74
N ALA A 167 -2.49 30.88 10.88
CA ALA A 167 -3.16 31.63 9.82
C ALA A 167 -4.16 32.65 10.39
N ASP A 168 -4.34 33.76 9.67
CA ASP A 168 -5.33 34.78 10.00
C ASP A 168 -6.77 34.29 9.75
N ASP A 169 -7.74 34.99 10.34
CA ASP A 169 -9.16 34.63 10.26
C ASP A 169 -9.70 34.68 8.82
N GLY A 170 -9.16 35.52 7.95
CA GLY A 170 -9.55 35.61 6.54
C GLY A 170 -9.13 34.36 5.77
N THR A 171 -7.90 33.89 5.99
CA THR A 171 -7.41 32.63 5.43
C THR A 171 -8.23 31.44 5.93
N LYS A 172 -8.49 31.36 7.24
CA LYS A 172 -9.34 30.30 7.83
C LYS A 172 -10.76 30.32 7.27
N ALA A 173 -11.38 31.50 7.15
CA ALA A 173 -12.71 31.64 6.55
C ALA A 173 -12.74 31.19 5.09
N SER A 174 -11.69 31.49 4.31
CA SER A 174 -11.57 31.05 2.91
C SER A 174 -11.47 29.54 2.79
N VAL A 175 -10.66 28.89 3.65
CA VAL A 175 -10.56 27.43 3.70
C VAL A 175 -11.87 26.79 4.19
N ALA A 176 -12.51 27.35 5.21
CA ALA A 176 -13.80 26.87 5.70
C ALA A 176 -14.86 26.88 4.59
N ALA A 177 -14.91 27.95 3.78
CA ALA A 177 -15.80 28.04 2.63
C ALA A 177 -15.50 26.98 1.55
N ALA A 178 -14.22 26.64 1.34
CA ALA A 178 -13.82 25.60 0.39
C ALA A 178 -14.17 24.18 0.86
N LEU A 179 -14.03 23.89 2.16
CA LEU A 179 -14.39 22.59 2.74
C LEU A 179 -15.90 22.43 2.92
N GLY A 180 -16.61 23.52 3.17
CA GLY A 180 -18.03 23.53 3.51
C GLY A 180 -18.30 23.40 5.02
N ASP A 181 -19.59 23.41 5.36
CA ASP A 181 -20.06 23.46 6.75
C ASP A 181 -20.26 22.10 7.41
N ALA A 182 -20.25 21.03 6.61
CA ALA A 182 -20.37 19.67 7.08
C ALA A 182 -19.20 19.29 8.02
N PRO A 183 -19.45 18.84 9.26
CA PRO A 183 -18.39 18.40 10.18
C PRO A 183 -17.50 17.32 9.56
N GLU A 184 -18.10 16.38 8.83
CA GLU A 184 -17.40 15.31 8.14
C GLU A 184 -16.47 15.82 7.04
N ALA A 185 -16.71 17.01 6.47
CA ALA A 185 -15.85 17.62 5.47
C ALA A 185 -14.49 18.03 6.05
N ARG A 186 -14.44 18.31 7.35
CA ARG A 186 -13.26 18.82 8.07
C ARG A 186 -12.46 17.75 8.79
N VAL A 187 -12.85 16.48 8.68
CA VAL A 187 -12.11 15.33 9.24
C VAL A 187 -11.46 14.48 8.16
N TYR A 188 -10.35 13.84 8.48
CA TYR A 188 -9.62 12.94 7.59
C TYR A 188 -8.97 11.80 8.34
N ARG A 189 -8.58 10.76 7.61
CA ARG A 189 -7.82 9.64 8.15
C ARG A 189 -6.34 9.97 8.07
N ARG A 190 -5.65 9.81 9.19
CA ARG A 190 -4.20 9.92 9.33
C ARG A 190 -3.61 8.54 9.63
N PHE A 191 -2.40 8.32 9.13
CA PHE A 191 -1.64 7.09 9.29
C PHE A 191 -0.27 7.43 9.86
N ASP A 192 0.21 6.62 10.80
CA ASP A 192 1.61 6.61 11.20
C ASP A 192 2.29 5.40 10.56
N TYR A 193 3.59 5.48 10.34
CA TYR A 193 4.33 4.38 9.71
C TYR A 193 5.46 3.89 10.62
N ARG A 194 5.66 2.58 10.61
CA ARG A 194 6.79 1.94 11.27
C ARG A 194 7.53 1.07 10.27
N SER A 195 8.85 1.09 10.34
CA SER A 195 9.72 0.14 9.68
C SER A 195 10.18 -0.92 10.66
N VAL A 196 10.34 -2.15 10.17
CA VAL A 196 10.71 -3.33 10.94
C VAL A 196 11.82 -4.03 10.15
N ASP A 197 13.00 -4.16 10.78
CA ASP A 197 14.14 -4.85 10.19
C ASP A 197 14.09 -6.34 10.58
N VAL A 198 13.95 -7.21 9.59
CA VAL A 198 13.90 -8.66 9.75
C VAL A 198 15.19 -9.26 9.23
N MET A 199 15.92 -9.94 10.12
CA MET A 199 17.20 -10.57 9.78
C MET A 199 17.05 -11.54 8.60
N GLY A 200 17.83 -11.32 7.54
CA GLY A 200 17.82 -12.14 6.32
C GLY A 200 16.71 -11.82 5.32
N SER A 201 15.70 -11.02 5.69
CA SER A 201 14.58 -10.64 4.81
C SER A 201 14.53 -9.15 4.47
N GLY A 202 15.26 -8.33 5.21
CA GLY A 202 15.38 -6.89 4.95
C GLY A 202 14.37 -6.07 5.75
N ARG A 203 14.10 -4.86 5.26
CA ARG A 203 13.22 -3.88 5.92
C ARG A 203 11.81 -3.95 5.36
N TYR A 204 10.84 -4.04 6.26
CA TYR A 204 9.41 -3.93 5.95
C TYR A 204 8.85 -2.65 6.54
N VAL A 205 7.85 -2.07 5.90
CA VAL A 205 7.18 -0.84 6.37
C VAL A 205 5.69 -1.10 6.47
N TYR A 206 5.11 -0.73 7.60
CA TYR A 206 3.72 -0.97 7.95
C TYR A 206 3.03 0.35 8.29
N ALA A 207 1.78 0.50 7.86
CA ALA A 207 0.91 1.60 8.24
C ALA A 207 0.12 1.24 9.50
N SER A 208 -0.08 2.22 10.38
CA SER A 208 -0.94 2.07 11.55
C SER A 208 -2.40 1.91 11.13
N LYS A 209 -3.23 1.41 12.06
CA LYS A 209 -4.68 1.59 11.96
C LYS A 209 -5.02 3.08 11.70
N PRO A 210 -6.02 3.39 10.85
CA PRO A 210 -6.41 4.75 10.56
C PRO A 210 -6.85 5.47 11.84
N LYS A 211 -6.38 6.70 12.02
CA LYS A 211 -6.78 7.61 13.10
C LYS A 211 -7.54 8.78 12.50
N GLU A 212 -8.60 9.21 13.15
CA GLU A 212 -9.29 10.43 12.72
C GLU A 212 -8.53 11.68 13.17
N ALA A 213 -8.41 12.65 12.28
CA ALA A 213 -7.84 13.97 12.53
C ALA A 213 -8.77 15.04 11.97
N ALA A 214 -8.75 16.24 12.56
CA ALA A 214 -9.60 17.36 12.17
C ALA A 214 -8.77 18.56 11.71
N ILE A 215 -9.24 19.25 10.67
CA ILE A 215 -8.65 20.50 10.20
C ILE A 215 -8.94 21.62 11.21
N PRO A 216 -7.93 22.36 11.69
CA PRO A 216 -8.09 23.40 12.70
C PRO A 216 -8.61 24.70 12.07
N LEU A 217 -9.93 24.83 11.96
CA LEU A 217 -10.63 26.03 11.48
C LEU A 217 -11.19 26.88 12.62
#